data_AF-J9R0P6-F1
#
_entry.id   AF-J9R0P6-F1
#
_cell.length_a   1.000
_cell.length_b   1.000
_cell.length_c   1.000
_cell.angle_alpha   90.00
_cell.angle_beta   90.00
_cell.angle_gamma   90.00
#
_symmetry.space_group_name_H-M   'P 1'
#
loop_
_entity.id
_entity.type
_entity.pdbx_description
1 polymer ?
#
loop_
_entity_poly.entity_id
_entity_poly.type
_entity_poly.pdbx_seq_one_letter_code
_entity_poly.pdbx_strand_id
1 'polypeptide(L)'
;MIRLTPKNPDIIKMEITTNIPQMDIIQFLQKRGYEVKAFVYREPAEQGFLIDEPPFEWHTFTATKEGEAQSKDNLFLNVFEKEVKKLLKEFMSF
;
A
#
# COMPACT_ATOMS: atom_id res chain seq x y z
N MET A 1 -15.09 -5.48 10.38
CA MET A 1 -16.52 -5.22 10.09
C MET A 1 -16.69 -5.10 8.59
N ILE A 2 -17.69 -5.77 8.03
CA ILE A 2 -18.12 -5.61 6.64
C ILE A 2 -19.55 -5.08 6.67
N ARG A 3 -19.82 -3.97 5.99
CA ARG A 3 -21.14 -3.35 5.89
C ARG A 3 -21.54 -3.25 4.43
N LEU A 4 -22.75 -3.70 4.12
CA LEU A 4 -23.37 -3.58 2.80
C LEU A 4 -24.58 -2.66 2.91
N THR A 5 -24.72 -1.72 1.99
CA THR A 5 -25.86 -0.79 1.97
C THR A 5 -26.37 -0.64 0.54
N PRO A 6 -27.64 -0.99 0.27
CA PRO A 6 -28.26 -0.73 -1.02
C PRO A 6 -28.31 0.77 -1.30
N LYS A 7 -27.95 1.17 -2.53
CA LYS A 7 -28.09 2.50 -3.09
C LYS A 7 -28.92 2.37 -4.37
N ASN A 8 -30.08 3.01 -4.40
CA ASN A 8 -30.99 2.93 -5.55
C ASN A 8 -30.39 3.61 -6.81
N PRO A 9 -30.71 3.12 -8.02
CA PRO A 9 -31.57 1.95 -8.28
C PRO A 9 -30.87 0.59 -8.13
N ASP A 10 -29.56 0.47 -8.41
CA ASP A 10 -28.89 -0.85 -8.51
C ASP A 10 -27.42 -0.87 -8.02
N ILE A 11 -27.06 0.04 -7.11
CA ILE A 11 -25.68 0.13 -6.57
C ILE A 11 -25.65 -0.52 -5.18
N ILE A 12 -24.65 -1.35 -4.91
CA ILE A 12 -24.36 -1.82 -3.55
C ILE A 12 -23.11 -1.10 -3.04
N LYS A 13 -23.25 -0.32 -1.97
CA LYS A 13 -22.09 0.25 -1.26
C LYS A 13 -21.54 -0.81 -0.31
N MET A 14 -20.26 -1.17 -0.47
CA MET A 14 -19.53 -2.05 0.45
C MET A 14 -18.49 -1.23 1.23
N GLU A 15 -18.49 -1.36 2.55
CA GLU A 15 -17.50 -0.77 3.46
C GLU A 15 -16.84 -1.88 4.28
N ILE A 16 -15.51 -1.93 4.25
CA ILE A 16 -14.72 -2.93 4.99
C ILE A 16 -13.77 -2.18 5.91
N THR A 17 -13.87 -2.44 7.21
CA THR A 17 -12.92 -1.94 8.22
C THR A 17 -12.30 -3.15 8.92
N THR A 18 -10.98 -3.25 8.91
CA THR A 18 -10.27 -4.37 9.54
C THR A 18 -8.93 -3.91 10.08
N ASN A 19 -8.41 -4.64 11.06
CA ASN A 19 -7.05 -4.53 11.56
C ASN A 19 -6.27 -5.72 11.01
N ILE A 20 -5.22 -5.47 10.23
CA ILE A 20 -4.43 -6.52 9.60
C ILE A 20 -3.04 -6.52 10.24
N PRO A 21 -2.59 -7.64 10.83
CA PRO A 21 -1.21 -7.79 11.25
C PRO A 21 -0.24 -7.55 10.09
N GLN A 22 0.85 -6.83 10.35
CA GLN A 22 1.85 -6.54 9.32
C GLN A 22 2.38 -7.81 8.65
N MET A 23 2.57 -8.89 9.41
CA MET A 23 3.03 -10.17 8.89
C MET A 23 2.07 -10.79 7.87
N ASP A 24 0.76 -10.60 8.03
CA ASP A 24 -0.22 -11.12 7.09
C ASP A 24 -0.16 -10.37 5.76
N ILE A 25 0.13 -9.06 5.80
CA ILE A 25 0.40 -8.25 4.59
C ILE A 25 1.66 -8.77 3.89
N ILE A 26 2.73 -9.03 4.62
CA ILE A 26 3.98 -9.55 4.07
C ILE A 26 3.75 -10.91 3.41
N GLN A 27 3.06 -11.83 4.10
CA GLN A 27 2.72 -13.15 3.54
C GLN A 27 1.82 -13.04 2.30
N PHE A 28 0.86 -12.11 2.30
CA PHE A 28 -0.01 -11.85 1.15
C PHE A 28 0.80 -11.43 -0.09
N LEU A 29 1.82 -10.59 0.09
CA LEU A 29 2.70 -10.12 -0.98
C LEU A 29 3.64 -11.25 -1.45
N GLN A 30 4.24 -12.00 -0.52
CA GLN A 30 5.09 -13.15 -0.84
C GLN A 30 4.35 -14.22 -1.66
N LYS A 31 3.09 -14.52 -1.31
CA LYS A 31 2.23 -15.44 -2.08
C LYS A 31 1.96 -14.97 -3.51
N ARG A 32 2.15 -13.68 -3.81
CA ARG A 32 2.00 -13.08 -5.14
C ARG A 32 3.32 -12.92 -5.90
N GLY A 33 4.41 -13.51 -5.38
CA GLY A 33 5.72 -13.50 -6.01
C GLY A 33 6.53 -12.22 -5.75
N TYR A 34 6.16 -11.43 -4.74
CA TYR A 34 6.99 -10.31 -4.29
C TYR A 34 7.99 -10.76 -3.25
N GLU A 35 9.22 -10.29 -3.39
CA GLU A 35 10.22 -10.41 -2.35
C GLU A 35 10.12 -9.19 -1.42
N VAL A 36 9.90 -9.43 -0.13
CA VAL A 36 9.78 -8.36 0.87
C VAL A 36 11.10 -8.18 1.60
N LYS A 37 11.70 -6.99 1.49
CA LYS A 37 13.01 -6.67 2.05
C LYS A 37 12.96 -5.41 2.89
N ALA A 38 13.77 -5.37 3.95
CA ALA A 38 13.98 -4.14 4.71
C ALA A 38 14.51 -3.04 3.78
N PHE A 39 14.01 -1.82 3.98
CA PHE A 39 14.38 -0.65 3.21
C PHE A 39 14.40 0.57 4.12
N VAL A 40 15.41 1.41 3.95
CA VAL A 40 15.53 2.66 4.68
C VAL A 40 15.20 3.77 3.71
N TYR A 41 14.01 4.34 3.87
CA TYR A 41 13.61 5.49 3.09
C TYR A 41 14.19 6.75 3.72
N ARG A 42 14.94 7.54 2.95
CA ARG A 42 15.54 8.79 3.39
C ARG A 42 15.04 9.91 2.50
N GLU A 43 14.41 10.92 3.08
CA GLU A 43 14.24 12.20 2.41
C GLU A 43 15.32 13.17 2.90
N PRO A 44 16.06 13.81 1.99
CA PRO A 44 17.01 14.85 2.36
C PRO A 44 16.25 16.06 2.92
N ALA A 45 16.98 16.93 3.62
CA ALA A 45 16.41 18.21 4.04
C ALA A 45 16.02 19.03 2.80
N GLU A 46 14.80 19.55 2.77
CA GLU A 46 14.36 20.47 1.72
C GLU A 46 14.26 21.89 2.28
N GLN A 47 14.88 22.85 1.59
CA GLN A 47 14.64 24.26 1.91
C GLN A 47 13.25 24.65 1.42
N GLY A 48 12.36 24.94 2.36
CA GLY A 48 11.04 25.45 2.06
C GLY A 48 11.03 26.97 1.97
N PHE A 49 9.96 27.52 1.42
CA PHE A 49 9.81 28.97 1.25
C PHE A 49 9.62 29.72 2.58
N LEU A 50 9.06 29.06 3.61
CA LEU A 50 8.78 29.65 4.94
C LEU A 50 9.45 28.88 6.09
N ILE A 51 9.60 27.57 5.95
CA ILE A 51 10.23 26.67 6.91
C ILE A 51 11.00 25.60 6.15
N ASP A 52 12.19 25.27 6.63
CA ASP A 52 12.97 24.16 6.11
C ASP A 52 12.37 22.84 6.60
N GLU A 53 12.21 21.86 5.72
CA GLU A 53 11.82 20.52 6.08
C GLU A 53 13.06 19.74 6.53
N PRO A 54 13.12 19.26 7.80
CA PRO A 54 14.25 18.52 8.30
C PRO A 54 14.36 17.16 7.59
N PRO A 55 15.57 16.59 7.47
CA PRO A 55 15.73 15.26 6.89
C PRO A 55 15.01 14.24 7.77
N PHE A 56 14.37 13.25 7.15
CA PHE A 56 13.82 12.13 7.89
C PHE A 56 14.23 10.79 7.31
N GLU A 57 14.36 9.83 8.22
CA GLU A 57 14.65 8.44 7.91
C GLU A 57 13.50 7.58 8.40
N TRP A 58 13.01 6.71 7.52
CA TRP A 58 11.95 5.76 7.83
C TRP A 58 12.42 4.34 7.54
N HIS A 59 12.57 3.55 8.60
CA HIS A 59 12.82 2.12 8.52
C HIS A 59 11.53 1.39 8.19
N THR A 60 11.48 0.77 7.01
CA THR A 60 10.27 0.14 6.47
C THR A 60 10.65 -1.07 5.61
N PHE A 61 9.70 -1.57 4.83
CA PHE A 61 9.91 -2.65 3.88
C PHE A 61 9.51 -2.22 2.47
N THR A 62 10.16 -2.82 1.48
CA THR A 62 9.74 -2.78 0.08
C THR A 62 9.31 -4.17 -0.37
N ALA A 63 8.45 -4.22 -1.39
CA ALA A 63 8.00 -5.45 -2.01
C ALA A 63 8.31 -5.37 -3.52
N THR A 64 9.33 -6.11 -3.96
CA THR A 64 9.88 -6.05 -5.31
C THR A 64 9.68 -7.37 -6.05
N LYS A 65 9.47 -7.34 -7.36
CA LYS A 65 9.63 -8.52 -8.20
C LYS A 65 11.10 -8.77 -8.53
N GLU A 66 11.39 -9.94 -9.12
CA GLU A 66 12.74 -10.28 -9.57
C GLU A 66 13.27 -9.20 -10.53
N GLY A 67 14.44 -8.64 -10.21
CA GLY A 67 15.10 -7.59 -10.98
C GLY A 67 14.62 -6.15 -10.70
N GLU A 68 13.59 -5.94 -9.88
CA GLU A 68 13.17 -4.59 -9.48
C GLU A 68 14.04 -4.03 -8.34
N ALA A 69 14.48 -2.77 -8.48
CA ALA A 69 15.24 -2.08 -7.44
C ALA A 69 14.31 -1.55 -6.33
N GLN A 70 14.76 -1.55 -5.07
CA GLN A 70 14.01 -0.97 -3.95
C GLN A 70 13.88 0.56 -4.10
N SER A 71 12.68 1.10 -3.89
CA SER A 71 12.37 2.52 -4.03
C SER A 71 11.14 2.93 -3.19
N LYS A 72 10.82 4.24 -3.19
CA LYS A 72 9.59 4.76 -2.56
C LYS A 72 8.32 4.15 -3.19
N ASP A 73 8.36 3.87 -4.49
CA ASP A 73 7.19 3.43 -5.26
C ASP A 73 6.78 1.98 -4.96
N ASN A 74 7.73 1.19 -4.46
CA ASN A 74 7.54 -0.21 -4.08
C ASN A 74 7.62 -0.46 -2.57
N LEU A 75 7.41 0.58 -1.75
CA LEU A 75 7.09 0.40 -0.34
C LEU A 75 5.95 -0.62 -0.19
N PHE A 76 6.09 -1.55 0.76
CA PHE A 76 5.22 -2.73 0.81
C PHE A 76 3.73 -2.36 0.99
N LEU A 77 3.40 -1.28 1.70
CA LEU A 77 2.03 -0.78 1.83
C LEU A 77 1.47 -0.24 0.50
N ASN A 78 2.29 0.46 -0.29
CA ASN A 78 1.89 0.96 -1.61
C ASN A 78 1.63 -0.20 -2.56
N VAL A 79 2.47 -1.24 -2.52
CA VAL A 79 2.27 -2.46 -3.31
C VAL A 79 1.04 -3.22 -2.83
N PHE A 80 0.84 -3.36 -1.52
CA PHE A 80 -0.34 -3.98 -0.95
C PHE A 80 -1.63 -3.28 -1.37
N GLU A 81 -1.68 -1.95 -1.29
CA GLU A 81 -2.83 -1.16 -1.75
C GLU A 81 -3.12 -1.39 -3.23
N LYS A 82 -2.08 -1.37 -4.09
CA LYS A 82 -2.22 -1.67 -5.52
C LYS A 82 -2.80 -3.07 -5.76
N GLU A 83 -2.33 -4.08 -5.04
CA GLU A 83 -2.81 -5.46 -5.17
C GLU A 83 -4.24 -5.65 -4.65
N VAL A 84 -4.61 -5.00 -3.54
CA VAL A 84 -5.99 -4.99 -3.04
C VAL A 84 -6.92 -4.29 -4.03
N LYS A 85 -6.52 -3.15 -4.60
CA LYS A 85 -7.30 -2.47 -5.64
C LYS A 85 -7.47 -3.34 -6.89
N LYS A 86 -6.44 -4.10 -7.29
CA LYS A 86 -6.56 -5.07 -8.39
C LYS A 86 -7.56 -6.18 -8.07
N LEU A 87 -7.50 -6.74 -6.85
CA LEU A 87 -8.46 -7.76 -6.39
C LEU A 87 -9.90 -7.21 -6.43
N LEU A 88 -10.10 -5.98 -5.98
CA LEU A 88 -11.41 -5.35 -5.96
C LEU A 88 -11.85 -4.87 -7.36
N LYS A 89 -10.94 -4.76 -8.33
CA LYS A 89 -11.25 -4.27 -9.69
C LYS A 89 -12.29 -5.15 -10.39
N GLU A 90 -12.36 -6.43 -10.05
CA GLU A 90 -13.41 -7.36 -10.52
C GLU A 90 -14.83 -6.85 -10.23
N PHE A 91 -15.00 -6.00 -9.20
CA PHE A 91 -16.27 -5.41 -8.80
C PHE A 91 -16.40 -3.92 -9.14
N MET A 92 -15.31 -3.28 -9.59
CA MET A 92 -15.24 -1.82 -9.82
C MET A 92 -15.14 -1.44 -11.29
N SER A 93 -15.31 -2.39 -12.22
CA SER A 93 -15.45 -2.11 -13.65
C SER A 93 -16.80 -1.42 -13.91
N PHE A 94 -16.82 -0.10 -13.75
CA PHE A 94 -17.81 0.80 -14.34
C PHE A 94 -17.23 1.38 -15.63
#